data_AF-A0A2B5DLB0-F1
#
_entry.id   AF-A0A2B5DLB0-F1
#
_cell.length_a   1.000
_cell.length_b   1.000
_cell.length_c   1.000
_cell.angle_alpha   90.00
_cell.angle_beta   90.00
_cell.angle_gamma   90.00
#
_symmetry.space_group_name_H-M   'P 1'
#
loop_
_entity.id
_entity.type
_entity.pdbx_description
1 polymer ?
#
loop_
_entity_poly.entity_id
_entity_poly.type
_entity_poly.pdbx_seq_one_letter_code
_entity_poly.pdbx_strand_id
1 'polypeptide(L)'
;MNAVISKKETIISYTIAIFFILAMVTAGVLLNDPEVILPEIAAMAIALWAYREPGWLRQPEKIFIAPSITAGIGFIVNQMDLVYIAKVSVTLIFMMLFLRIIQSNLAPSIATGLLPLVTNATEWSFVISVFVLTFILMLGVLVFKLNSGIERKVNIQYKYMAVFLILNFIWISICWITGHEQLAVIPPILVVVYESLQKPMYNEKMVCKQIVVLTTSATVGTLLYFAIDSWIIVTLLNMILMLILLKIVGVRIPAAYAFPLLPLVFPDEMIKMLPVGSFVAGVFLFGAVLLYKKWEMKQKGMQM
;
A
#
# COMPACT_ATOMS: atom_id res chain seq x y z
N MET A 1 -17.01 -19.11 1.95
CA MET A 1 -17.60 -19.49 3.25
C MET A 1 -17.03 -18.54 4.29
N ASN A 2 -17.80 -17.54 4.72
CA ASN A 2 -17.34 -16.57 5.72
C ASN A 2 -17.35 -17.28 7.08
N ALA A 3 -16.20 -17.78 7.54
CA ALA A 3 -16.07 -18.17 8.93
C ALA A 3 -16.46 -16.93 9.76
N VAL A 4 -17.52 -17.05 10.57
CA VAL A 4 -17.98 -15.97 11.44
C VAL A 4 -16.92 -15.84 12.54
N ILE A 5 -15.93 -14.98 12.30
CA ILE A 5 -14.89 -14.66 13.28
C ILE A 5 -15.58 -14.05 14.50
N SER A 6 -15.31 -14.60 15.68
CA SER A 6 -15.87 -14.06 16.92
C SER A 6 -15.46 -12.60 17.12
N LYS A 7 -16.35 -11.79 17.71
CA LYS A 7 -16.05 -10.39 18.05
C LYS A 7 -14.78 -10.27 18.92
N LYS A 8 -14.56 -11.25 19.80
CA LYS A 8 -13.36 -11.32 20.67
C LYS A 8 -12.08 -11.58 19.86
N GLU A 9 -12.14 -12.54 18.93
CA GLU A 9 -11.01 -12.83 18.03
C GLU A 9 -10.67 -11.63 17.14
N THR A 10 -11.70 -10.90 16.68
CA THR A 10 -11.51 -9.69 15.88
C THR A 10 -10.74 -8.62 16.66
N ILE A 11 -11.12 -8.36 17.92
CA ILE A 11 -10.43 -7.38 18.77
C ILE A 11 -8.98 -7.78 19.00
N ILE A 12 -8.73 -9.06 19.36
CA ILE A 12 -7.37 -9.56 19.60
C ILE A 12 -6.50 -9.38 18.35
N SER A 13 -7.01 -9.72 17.16
CA SER A 13 -6.28 -9.54 15.91
C SER A 13 -5.90 -8.09 15.62
N TYR A 14 -6.80 -7.13 15.85
CA TYR A 14 -6.46 -5.72 15.70
C TYR A 14 -5.42 -5.26 16.73
N THR A 15 -5.56 -5.67 18.00
CA THR A 15 -4.60 -5.32 19.04
C THR A 15 -3.19 -5.81 18.70
N ILE A 16 -3.06 -7.05 18.23
CA ILE A 16 -1.76 -7.63 17.82
C ILE A 16 -1.19 -6.85 16.63
N ALA A 17 -2.00 -6.55 15.61
CA ALA A 17 -1.54 -5.80 14.44
C ALA A 17 -1.10 -4.37 14.81
N ILE A 18 -1.87 -3.66 15.64
CA ILE A 18 -1.53 -2.30 16.09
C ILE A 18 -0.28 -2.31 16.98
N PHE A 19 -0.16 -3.29 17.88
CA PHE A 19 1.04 -3.46 18.68
C PHE A 19 2.28 -3.67 17.81
N PHE A 20 2.19 -4.50 16.76
CA PHE A 20 3.28 -4.70 15.81
C PHE A 20 3.65 -3.42 15.05
N ILE A 21 2.67 -2.62 14.64
CA ILE A 21 2.89 -1.32 13.98
C ILE A 21 3.59 -0.35 14.93
N LEU A 22 3.14 -0.28 16.19
CA LEU A 22 3.79 0.55 17.21
C LEU A 22 5.21 0.09 17.51
N ALA A 23 5.46 -1.22 17.55
CA ALA A 23 6.79 -1.78 17.74
C ALA A 23 7.74 -1.38 16.59
N MET A 24 7.26 -1.43 15.34
CA MET A 24 8.01 -0.97 14.17
C MET A 24 8.37 0.52 14.28
N VAL A 25 7.39 1.39 14.59
CA VAL A 25 7.66 2.84 14.74
C VAL A 25 8.59 3.11 15.92
N THR A 26 8.40 2.42 17.03
CA THR A 26 9.27 2.54 18.21
C THR A 26 10.70 2.12 17.88
N ALA A 27 10.89 1.05 17.10
CA ALA A 27 12.22 0.64 16.64
C ALA A 27 12.88 1.73 15.80
N GLY A 28 12.17 2.33 14.84
CA GLY A 28 12.70 3.45 14.05
C GLY A 28 13.10 4.66 14.90
N VAL A 29 12.29 5.00 15.91
CA VAL A 29 12.62 6.08 16.87
C VAL A 29 13.85 5.74 17.72
N LEU A 30 13.93 4.53 18.26
CA LEU A 30 15.06 4.11 19.12
C LEU A 30 16.37 3.97 18.35
N LEU A 31 16.31 3.54 17.09
CA LEU A 31 17.46 3.44 16.20
C LEU A 31 17.84 4.79 15.58
N ASN A 32 17.02 5.82 15.78
CA ASN A 32 17.12 7.12 15.10
C ASN A 32 17.21 6.97 13.57
N ASP A 33 16.41 6.05 13.03
CA ASP A 33 16.41 5.68 11.62
C ASP A 33 14.97 5.57 11.10
N PRO A 34 14.48 6.59 10.36
CA PRO A 34 13.14 6.58 9.79
C PRO A 34 12.98 5.55 8.67
N GLU A 35 14.05 5.02 8.06
CA GLU A 35 13.97 4.00 7.00
C GLU A 35 13.45 2.64 7.53
N VAL A 36 13.46 2.44 8.85
CA VAL A 36 12.86 1.28 9.53
C VAL A 36 11.33 1.36 9.54
N ILE A 37 10.76 2.55 9.44
CA ILE A 37 9.31 2.77 9.46
C ILE A 37 8.77 2.48 8.07
N LEU A 38 8.00 1.40 7.94
CA LEU A 38 7.46 0.95 6.66
C LEU A 38 5.92 1.03 6.67
N PRO A 39 5.32 2.11 6.16
CA PRO A 39 3.88 2.30 6.11
C PRO A 39 3.11 1.09 5.53
N GLU A 40 3.65 0.45 4.51
CA GLU A 40 3.06 -0.71 3.84
C GLU A 40 2.92 -1.91 4.79
N ILE A 41 3.84 -2.08 5.74
CA ILE A 41 3.79 -3.13 6.76
C ILE A 41 2.59 -2.91 7.68
N ALA A 42 2.19 -1.67 7.95
CA ALA A 42 0.97 -1.38 8.70
C ALA A 42 -0.29 -1.82 7.97
N ALA A 43 -0.39 -1.52 6.66
CA ALA A 43 -1.47 -2.03 5.83
C ALA A 43 -1.47 -3.57 5.79
N MET A 44 -0.30 -4.20 5.65
CA MET A 44 -0.16 -5.66 5.63
C MET A 44 -0.55 -6.32 6.96
N ALA A 45 -0.13 -5.77 8.10
CA ALA A 45 -0.47 -6.29 9.41
C ALA A 45 -1.99 -6.33 9.61
N ILE A 46 -2.69 -5.24 9.28
CA ILE A 46 -4.15 -5.18 9.38
C ILE A 46 -4.81 -6.13 8.38
N ALA A 47 -4.39 -6.13 7.11
CA ALA A 47 -4.99 -6.97 6.09
C ALA A 47 -4.82 -8.47 6.37
N LEU A 48 -3.63 -8.89 6.80
CA LEU A 48 -3.30 -10.29 7.00
C LEU A 48 -3.83 -10.83 8.33
N TRP A 49 -3.61 -10.11 9.43
CA TRP A 49 -3.92 -10.62 10.77
C TRP A 49 -5.33 -10.26 11.25
N ALA A 50 -5.86 -9.09 10.86
CA ALA A 50 -7.20 -8.64 11.26
C ALA A 50 -8.28 -8.92 10.20
N TYR A 51 -8.08 -8.48 8.96
CA TYR A 51 -9.10 -8.65 7.92
C TYR A 51 -9.12 -10.07 7.35
N ARG A 52 -7.98 -10.75 7.43
CA ARG A 52 -7.71 -12.05 6.81
C ARG A 52 -8.01 -12.01 5.32
N GLU A 53 -7.46 -11.00 4.64
CA GLU A 53 -7.71 -10.79 3.21
C GLU A 53 -7.30 -12.03 2.39
N PRO A 54 -8.25 -12.76 1.79
CA PRO A 54 -7.95 -14.04 1.16
C PRO A 54 -6.96 -13.91 0.01
N GLY A 55 -6.99 -12.78 -0.71
CA GLY A 55 -6.06 -12.55 -1.83
C GLY A 55 -4.59 -12.57 -1.41
N TRP A 56 -4.28 -12.16 -0.18
CA TRP A 56 -2.90 -12.07 0.32
C TRP A 56 -2.51 -13.30 1.15
N LEU A 57 -3.47 -13.96 1.81
CA LEU A 57 -3.21 -15.13 2.64
C LEU A 57 -2.96 -16.44 1.86
N ARG A 58 -3.39 -16.52 0.59
CA ARG A 58 -3.32 -17.76 -0.22
C ARG A 58 -1.92 -18.36 -0.31
N GLN A 59 -0.90 -17.51 -0.38
CA GLN A 59 0.49 -17.90 -0.60
C GLN A 59 1.37 -17.20 0.43
N PRO A 60 1.42 -17.69 1.68
CA PRO A 60 2.12 -17.04 2.78
C PRO A 60 3.58 -16.74 2.46
N GLU A 61 4.26 -17.62 1.73
CA GLU A 61 5.64 -17.42 1.29
C GLU A 61 5.85 -16.12 0.50
N LYS A 62 4.83 -15.67 -0.25
CA LYS A 62 4.92 -14.45 -1.05
C LYS A 62 4.74 -13.17 -0.21
N ILE A 63 4.19 -13.28 1.00
CA ILE A 63 4.13 -12.17 1.98
C ILE A 63 5.54 -11.68 2.30
N PHE A 64 6.49 -12.60 2.35
CA PHE A 64 7.89 -12.34 2.63
C PHE A 64 8.71 -12.11 1.35
N ILE A 65 8.62 -13.03 0.38
CA ILE A 65 9.47 -13.02 -0.82
C ILE A 65 9.20 -11.79 -1.69
N ALA A 66 7.91 -11.46 -1.91
CA ALA A 66 7.57 -10.45 -2.89
C ALA A 66 8.01 -9.04 -2.43
N PRO A 67 7.65 -8.55 -1.22
CA PRO A 67 8.11 -7.25 -0.76
C PRO A 67 9.63 -7.16 -0.58
N SER A 68 10.29 -8.23 -0.13
CA SER A 68 11.75 -8.23 0.07
C SER A 68 12.52 -8.04 -1.24
N ILE A 69 12.13 -8.75 -2.30
CA ILE A 69 12.79 -8.60 -3.61
C ILE A 69 12.43 -7.25 -4.24
N THR A 70 11.17 -6.79 -4.13
CA THR A 70 10.81 -5.46 -4.66
C THR A 70 11.50 -4.32 -3.91
N ALA A 71 11.71 -4.43 -2.60
CA ALA A 71 12.53 -3.49 -1.83
C ALA A 71 13.96 -3.44 -2.37
N GLY A 72 14.57 -4.60 -2.61
CA GLY A 72 15.91 -4.67 -3.22
C GLY A 72 15.96 -4.01 -4.60
N ILE A 73 14.98 -4.27 -5.47
CA ILE A 73 14.87 -3.61 -6.79
C ILE A 73 14.80 -2.09 -6.61
N GLY A 74 13.88 -1.61 -5.78
CA GLY A 74 13.71 -0.19 -5.50
C GLY A 74 14.97 0.47 -4.98
N PHE A 75 15.58 -0.14 -3.97
CA PHE A 75 16.80 0.35 -3.33
C PHE A 75 17.96 0.43 -4.33
N ILE A 76 18.21 -0.61 -5.11
CA ILE A 76 19.27 -0.63 -6.12
C ILE A 76 19.03 0.45 -7.19
N VAL A 77 17.79 0.60 -7.67
CA VAL A 77 17.46 1.67 -8.63
C VAL A 77 17.60 3.05 -8.00
N ASN A 78 17.31 3.21 -6.71
CA ASN A 78 17.50 4.48 -6.00
C ASN A 78 18.98 4.92 -5.99
N GLN A 79 19.92 3.97 -5.92
CA GLN A 79 21.36 4.26 -5.97
C GLN A 79 21.90 4.60 -7.37
N MET A 80 21.10 4.45 -8.42
CA MET A 80 21.54 4.79 -9.78
C MET A 80 21.51 6.30 -10.02
N ASP A 81 22.44 6.80 -10.84
CA ASP A 81 22.45 8.19 -11.30
C ASP A 81 21.43 8.39 -12.43
N LEU A 82 20.15 8.38 -12.05
CA LEU A 82 19.01 8.57 -12.94
C LEU A 82 18.10 9.66 -12.37
N VAL A 83 17.42 10.41 -13.24
CA VAL A 83 16.37 11.33 -12.82
C VAL A 83 15.22 10.57 -12.16
N TYR A 84 14.54 11.19 -11.19
CA TYR A 84 13.50 10.56 -10.37
C TYR A 84 12.42 9.84 -11.20
N ILE A 85 11.92 10.48 -12.25
CA ILE A 85 10.91 9.90 -13.15
C ILE A 85 11.41 8.62 -13.84
N ALA A 86 12.69 8.59 -14.23
CA ALA A 86 13.31 7.41 -14.82
C ALA A 86 13.46 6.29 -13.78
N LYS A 87 13.90 6.61 -12.55
CA LYS A 87 13.95 5.66 -11.43
C LYS A 87 12.59 5.00 -11.19
N VAL A 88 11.54 5.81 -11.04
CA VAL A 88 10.17 5.32 -10.80
C VAL A 88 9.70 4.41 -11.95
N SER A 89 9.94 4.83 -13.19
CA SER A 89 9.49 4.08 -14.36
C SER A 89 10.17 2.72 -14.48
N VAL A 90 11.50 2.69 -14.30
CA VAL A 90 12.30 1.46 -14.32
C VAL A 90 11.89 0.52 -13.19
N THR A 91 11.71 1.04 -11.97
CA THR A 91 11.26 0.25 -10.81
C THR A 91 9.89 -0.36 -11.05
N LEU A 92 8.91 0.41 -11.55
CA LEU A 92 7.58 -0.12 -11.89
C LEU A 92 7.65 -1.27 -12.90
N ILE A 93 8.47 -1.14 -13.96
CA ILE A 93 8.65 -2.19 -14.97
C ILE A 93 9.22 -3.46 -14.32
N PHE A 94 10.33 -3.33 -13.59
CA PHE A 94 10.97 -4.49 -12.97
C PHE A 94 10.07 -5.16 -11.92
N MET A 95 9.35 -4.39 -11.10
CA MET A 95 8.40 -4.94 -10.14
C MET A 95 7.26 -5.69 -10.84
N MET A 96 6.67 -5.14 -11.91
CA MET A 96 5.60 -5.84 -12.64
C MET A 96 6.10 -7.12 -13.30
N LEU A 97 7.29 -7.10 -13.89
CA LEU A 97 7.93 -8.29 -14.45
C LEU A 97 8.19 -9.35 -13.36
N PHE A 98 8.75 -8.94 -12.23
CA PHE A 98 9.01 -9.83 -11.10
C PHE A 98 7.73 -10.44 -10.54
N LEU A 99 6.71 -9.63 -10.23
CA LEU A 99 5.42 -10.10 -9.73
C LEU A 99 4.73 -11.05 -10.72
N ARG A 100 4.93 -10.83 -12.03
CA ARG A 100 4.47 -11.76 -13.07
C ARG A 100 5.22 -13.09 -13.03
N ILE A 101 6.55 -13.07 -12.89
CA ILE A 101 7.38 -14.29 -12.80
C ILE A 101 6.97 -15.13 -11.58
N ILE A 102 6.85 -14.51 -10.42
CA ILE A 102 6.45 -15.21 -9.20
C ILE A 102 4.94 -15.46 -9.11
N GLN A 103 4.16 -15.07 -10.12
CA GLN A 103 2.70 -15.20 -10.16
C GLN A 103 2.05 -14.66 -8.87
N SER A 104 2.37 -13.43 -8.50
CA SER A 104 1.86 -12.75 -7.30
C SER A 104 1.01 -11.55 -7.66
N ASN A 105 -0.09 -11.37 -6.94
CA ASN A 105 -0.92 -10.17 -6.98
C ASN A 105 -0.83 -9.37 -5.68
N LEU A 106 0.22 -9.58 -4.88
CA LEU A 106 0.43 -8.88 -3.62
C LEU A 106 0.74 -7.39 -3.89
N ALA A 107 -0.33 -6.60 -3.96
CA ALA A 107 -0.28 -5.17 -4.25
C ALA A 107 0.71 -4.39 -3.35
N PRO A 108 0.83 -4.68 -2.03
CA PRO A 108 1.80 -4.01 -1.16
C PRO A 108 3.25 -4.04 -1.65
N SER A 109 3.67 -5.09 -2.38
CA SER A 109 5.04 -5.16 -2.92
C SER A 109 5.37 -4.03 -3.90
N ILE A 110 4.36 -3.48 -4.58
CA ILE A 110 4.51 -2.31 -5.45
C ILE A 110 4.93 -1.09 -4.62
N ALA A 111 4.26 -0.88 -3.50
CA ALA A 111 4.56 0.24 -2.63
C ALA A 111 5.92 0.06 -1.94
N THR A 112 6.22 -1.15 -1.47
CA THR A 112 7.52 -1.46 -0.86
C THR A 112 8.70 -1.22 -1.81
N GLY A 113 8.58 -1.56 -3.09
CA GLY A 113 9.65 -1.29 -4.05
C GLY A 113 9.75 0.17 -4.50
N LEU A 114 8.70 0.98 -4.32
CA LEU A 114 8.74 2.41 -4.65
C LEU A 114 9.15 3.29 -3.48
N LEU A 115 8.91 2.84 -2.25
CA LEU A 115 9.23 3.58 -1.04
C LEU A 115 10.68 4.12 -1.01
N PRO A 116 11.74 3.33 -1.32
CA PRO A 116 13.11 3.84 -1.24
C PRO A 116 13.40 4.94 -2.25
N LEU A 117 12.65 5.04 -3.36
CA LEU A 117 12.78 6.13 -4.32
C LEU A 117 12.13 7.41 -3.78
N VAL A 118 10.98 7.28 -3.10
CA VAL A 118 10.23 8.42 -2.57
C VAL A 118 10.91 9.00 -1.33
N THR A 119 11.45 8.15 -0.46
CA THR A 119 12.17 8.57 0.75
C THR A 119 13.65 8.84 0.48
N ASN A 120 14.13 8.59 -0.74
CA ASN A 120 15.54 8.62 -1.11
C ASN A 120 16.42 7.79 -0.16
N ALA A 121 16.02 6.55 0.11
CA ALA A 121 16.68 5.67 1.07
C ALA A 121 18.11 5.33 0.61
N THR A 122 19.07 5.47 1.52
CA THR A 122 20.50 5.21 1.26
C THR A 122 21.06 4.07 2.08
N GLU A 123 20.43 3.74 3.20
CA GLU A 123 20.97 2.76 4.13
C GLU A 123 20.40 1.36 3.89
N TRP A 124 21.22 0.34 4.15
CA TRP A 124 20.77 -1.05 4.07
C TRP A 124 19.75 -1.40 5.15
N SER A 125 19.59 -0.55 6.16
CA SER A 125 18.57 -0.70 7.21
C SER A 125 17.16 -0.75 6.62
N PHE A 126 16.87 -0.02 5.54
CA PHE A 126 15.62 -0.13 4.80
C PHE A 126 15.35 -1.58 4.35
N VAL A 127 16.28 -2.17 3.61
CA VAL A 127 16.14 -3.52 3.01
C VAL A 127 16.07 -4.58 4.11
N ILE A 128 16.91 -4.46 5.15
CA ILE A 128 16.91 -5.37 6.30
C ILE A 128 15.59 -5.29 7.06
N SER A 129 15.04 -4.08 7.26
CA SER A 129 13.76 -3.87 7.94
C SER A 129 12.61 -4.51 7.17
N VAL A 130 12.55 -4.31 5.85
CA VAL A 130 11.55 -4.97 4.99
C VAL A 130 11.65 -6.48 5.15
N PHE A 131 12.86 -7.03 5.05
CA PHE A 131 13.10 -8.47 5.17
C PHE A 131 12.59 -9.01 6.52
N VAL A 132 13.00 -8.41 7.63
CA VAL A 132 12.67 -8.86 8.98
C VAL A 132 11.17 -8.73 9.25
N LEU A 133 10.57 -7.57 8.95
CA LEU A 133 9.17 -7.28 9.25
C LEU A 133 8.22 -8.15 8.42
N THR A 134 8.53 -8.36 7.13
CA THR A 134 7.72 -9.23 6.27
C THR A 134 7.87 -10.71 6.62
N PHE A 135 9.05 -11.12 7.10
CA PHE A 135 9.26 -12.46 7.65
C PHE A 135 8.41 -12.69 8.91
N ILE A 136 8.38 -11.73 9.85
CA ILE A 136 7.52 -11.78 11.04
C ILE A 136 6.04 -11.85 10.64
N LEU A 137 5.60 -11.03 9.67
CA LEU A 137 4.23 -11.07 9.14
C LEU A 137 3.85 -12.47 8.61
N MET A 138 4.73 -13.05 7.80
CA MET A 138 4.54 -14.41 7.26
C MET A 138 4.48 -15.45 8.40
N LEU A 139 5.38 -15.38 9.37
CA LEU A 139 5.38 -16.29 10.52
C LEU A 139 4.06 -16.17 11.31
N GLY A 140 3.56 -14.96 11.53
CA GLY A 140 2.24 -14.76 12.16
C GLY A 140 1.13 -15.48 11.39
N VAL A 141 1.10 -15.37 10.06
CA VAL A 141 0.12 -16.08 9.23
C VAL A 141 0.24 -17.60 9.37
N LEU A 142 1.46 -18.15 9.37
CA LEU A 142 1.71 -19.60 9.45
C LEU A 142 1.43 -20.17 10.84
N VAL A 143 1.91 -19.52 11.90
CA VAL A 143 1.75 -19.96 13.30
C VAL A 143 0.27 -19.97 13.69
N PHE A 144 -0.47 -18.90 13.35
CA PHE A 144 -1.90 -18.83 13.63
C PHE A 144 -2.76 -19.53 12.57
N LYS A 145 -2.14 -20.19 11.57
CA LYS A 145 -2.81 -20.92 10.47
C LYS A 145 -3.91 -20.10 9.80
N LEU A 146 -3.70 -18.80 9.62
CA LEU A 146 -4.71 -17.88 9.08
C LEU A 146 -5.06 -18.18 7.61
N ASN A 147 -4.19 -18.90 6.91
CA ASN A 147 -4.39 -19.36 5.53
C ASN A 147 -5.11 -20.72 5.43
N SER A 148 -5.50 -21.33 6.55
CA SER A 148 -6.18 -22.63 6.55
C SER A 148 -7.52 -22.58 5.80
N GLY A 149 -7.76 -23.56 4.93
CA GLY A 149 -9.00 -23.66 4.16
C GLY A 149 -9.11 -22.70 2.97
N ILE A 150 -8.03 -22.00 2.60
CA ILE A 150 -7.99 -21.12 1.43
C ILE A 150 -7.25 -21.80 0.28
N GLU A 151 -7.87 -21.82 -0.91
CA GLU A 151 -7.24 -22.38 -2.11
C GLU A 151 -6.01 -21.59 -2.56
N ARG A 152 -4.89 -22.27 -2.75
CA ARG A 152 -3.62 -21.65 -3.18
C ARG A 152 -3.62 -21.07 -4.60
N LYS A 153 -4.60 -21.44 -5.44
CA LYS A 153 -4.66 -20.99 -6.85
C LYS A 153 -4.96 -19.49 -6.91
N VAL A 154 -4.14 -18.75 -7.64
CA VAL A 154 -4.34 -17.32 -7.89
C VAL A 154 -4.71 -17.15 -9.36
N ASN A 155 -5.85 -16.52 -9.62
CA ASN A 155 -6.24 -16.15 -10.98
C ASN A 155 -5.73 -14.73 -11.26
N ILE A 156 -4.52 -14.61 -11.82
CA ILE A 156 -3.92 -13.32 -12.14
C ILE A 156 -4.27 -12.95 -13.56
N GLN A 157 -4.94 -11.81 -13.72
CA GLN A 157 -5.24 -11.23 -15.02
C GLN A 157 -4.08 -10.34 -15.46
N TYR A 158 -3.10 -10.92 -16.16
CA TYR A 158 -1.90 -10.21 -16.61
C TYR A 158 -2.19 -8.97 -17.47
N LYS A 159 -3.33 -8.96 -18.17
CA LYS A 159 -3.85 -7.76 -18.88
C LYS A 159 -3.88 -6.54 -17.97
N TYR A 160 -4.30 -6.70 -16.72
CA TYR A 160 -4.40 -5.58 -15.77
C TYR A 160 -3.04 -5.11 -15.25
N MET A 161 -1.99 -5.93 -15.28
CA MET A 161 -0.64 -5.46 -14.97
C MET A 161 -0.16 -4.48 -16.05
N ALA A 162 -0.45 -4.77 -17.32
CA ALA A 162 -0.13 -3.85 -18.42
C ALA A 162 -0.97 -2.57 -18.34
N VAL A 163 -2.27 -2.67 -18.07
CA VAL A 163 -3.16 -1.50 -17.88
C VAL A 163 -2.68 -0.66 -16.70
N PHE A 164 -2.27 -1.29 -15.60
CA PHE A 164 -1.69 -0.60 -14.45
C PHE A 164 -0.45 0.22 -14.84
N LEU A 165 0.50 -0.36 -15.58
CA LEU A 165 1.68 0.37 -16.07
C LEU A 165 1.30 1.54 -16.96
N ILE A 166 0.39 1.35 -17.92
CA ILE A 166 -0.06 2.41 -18.83
C ILE A 166 -0.67 3.58 -18.05
N LEU A 167 -1.58 3.30 -17.10
CA LEU A 167 -2.20 4.33 -16.29
C LEU A 167 -1.17 5.10 -15.44
N ASN A 168 -0.21 4.39 -14.85
CA ASN A 168 0.85 5.02 -14.09
C ASN A 168 1.78 5.85 -14.96
N PHE A 169 2.16 5.41 -16.16
CA PHE A 169 3.00 6.21 -17.05
C PHE A 169 2.30 7.47 -17.54
N ILE A 170 0.99 7.41 -17.80
CA ILE A 170 0.21 8.61 -18.10
C ILE A 170 0.23 9.57 -16.90
N TRP A 171 -0.02 9.06 -15.68
CA TRP A 171 0.02 9.88 -14.47
C TRP A 171 1.40 10.51 -14.21
N ILE A 172 2.46 9.71 -14.29
CA ILE A 172 3.85 10.14 -14.16
C ILE A 172 4.19 11.22 -15.19
N SER A 173 3.73 11.07 -16.44
CA SER A 173 3.94 12.07 -17.49
C SER A 173 3.23 13.38 -17.18
N ILE A 174 2.00 13.32 -16.65
CA ILE A 174 1.27 14.52 -16.21
C ILE A 174 2.03 15.22 -15.07
N CYS A 175 2.45 14.48 -14.05
CA CYS A 175 3.23 15.03 -12.93
C CYS A 175 4.54 15.66 -13.39
N TRP A 176 5.21 15.06 -14.37
CA TRP A 176 6.45 15.62 -14.93
C TRP A 176 6.19 16.91 -15.70
N ILE A 177 5.17 16.97 -16.57
CA ILE A 177 4.84 18.18 -17.34
C ILE A 177 4.38 19.33 -16.43
N THR A 178 3.74 19.01 -15.29
CA THR A 178 3.29 20.01 -14.33
C THR A 178 4.35 20.41 -13.30
N GLY A 179 5.55 19.82 -13.31
CA GLY A 179 6.63 20.10 -12.34
C GLY A 179 6.33 19.60 -10.92
N HIS A 180 5.54 18.53 -10.79
CA HIS A 180 5.16 17.91 -9.52
C HIS A 180 5.64 16.45 -9.46
N GLU A 181 6.89 16.20 -9.86
CA GLU A 181 7.45 14.84 -10.01
C GLU A 181 7.32 14.02 -8.73
N GLN A 182 7.53 14.65 -7.56
CA GLN A 182 7.45 14.00 -6.26
C GLN A 182 6.06 13.41 -5.96
N LEU A 183 4.98 13.97 -6.53
CA LEU A 183 3.62 13.43 -6.39
C LEU A 183 3.29 12.32 -7.39
N ALA A 184 4.21 12.00 -8.31
CA ALA A 184 4.01 10.93 -9.28
C ALA A 184 3.81 9.56 -8.61
N VAL A 185 4.32 9.41 -7.39
CA VAL A 185 4.20 8.17 -6.62
C VAL A 185 3.63 8.45 -5.23
N ILE A 186 2.41 7.98 -5.00
CA ILE A 186 1.80 7.89 -3.68
C ILE A 186 1.52 6.40 -3.42
N PRO A 187 2.39 5.69 -2.68
CA PRO A 187 2.37 4.23 -2.64
C PRO A 187 0.99 3.63 -2.24
N PRO A 188 0.29 4.14 -1.20
CA PRO A 188 -1.06 3.65 -0.85
C PRO A 188 -2.08 3.76 -1.99
N ILE A 189 -1.99 4.80 -2.82
CA ILE A 189 -2.89 4.97 -3.98
C ILE A 189 -2.59 3.92 -5.03
N LEU A 190 -1.31 3.72 -5.37
CA LEU A 190 -0.90 2.74 -6.39
C LEU A 190 -1.29 1.32 -6.02
N VAL A 191 -1.17 0.95 -4.74
CA VAL A 191 -1.65 -0.32 -4.20
C VAL A 191 -3.14 -0.49 -4.49
N VAL A 192 -3.97 0.51 -4.13
CA VAL A 192 -5.43 0.43 -4.29
C VAL A 192 -5.84 0.47 -5.77
N VAL A 193 -5.09 1.17 -6.63
CA VAL A 193 -5.30 1.15 -8.08
C VAL A 193 -5.09 -0.26 -8.63
N TYR A 194 -3.97 -0.89 -8.26
CA TYR A 194 -3.66 -2.25 -8.69
C TYR A 194 -4.72 -3.25 -8.21
N GLU A 195 -5.13 -3.16 -6.94
CA GLU A 195 -6.20 -4.01 -6.40
C GLU A 195 -7.53 -3.80 -7.12
N SER A 196 -7.89 -2.55 -7.40
CA SER A 196 -9.16 -2.19 -8.03
C SER A 196 -9.24 -2.71 -9.46
N LEU A 197 -8.13 -2.70 -10.20
CA LEU A 197 -8.06 -3.30 -11.53
C LEU A 197 -8.28 -4.82 -11.50
N GLN A 198 -7.86 -5.51 -10.44
CA GLN A 198 -8.05 -6.96 -10.31
C GLN A 198 -9.47 -7.35 -9.90
N LYS A 199 -10.32 -6.40 -9.48
CA LYS A 199 -11.71 -6.69 -9.12
C LYS A 199 -12.58 -6.95 -10.36
N PRO A 200 -13.53 -7.91 -10.28
CA PRO A 200 -14.45 -8.20 -11.39
C PRO A 200 -15.41 -7.03 -11.65
N MET A 201 -15.84 -6.35 -10.59
CA MET A 201 -16.70 -5.17 -10.67
C MET A 201 -16.06 -4.00 -9.94
N TYR A 202 -16.18 -2.81 -10.51
CA TYR A 202 -15.69 -1.57 -9.95
C TYR A 202 -16.63 -0.43 -10.35
N ASN A 203 -17.25 0.22 -9.37
CA ASN A 203 -18.32 1.20 -9.59
C ASN A 203 -17.99 2.56 -8.96
N GLU A 204 -18.78 3.57 -9.29
CA GLU A 204 -18.60 4.96 -8.85
C GLU A 204 -18.62 5.10 -7.32
N LYS A 205 -19.47 4.33 -6.63
CA LYS A 205 -19.52 4.34 -5.17
C LYS A 205 -18.19 3.87 -4.56
N MET A 206 -17.55 2.85 -5.14
CA MET A 206 -16.24 2.38 -4.69
C MET A 206 -15.15 3.43 -4.92
N VAL A 207 -15.15 4.09 -6.07
CA VAL A 207 -14.22 5.20 -6.39
C VAL A 207 -14.36 6.32 -5.36
N CYS A 208 -15.58 6.80 -5.14
CA CYS A 208 -15.85 7.88 -4.18
C CYS A 208 -15.38 7.50 -2.77
N LYS A 209 -15.69 6.28 -2.31
CA LYS A 209 -15.23 5.81 -1.00
C LYS A 209 -13.71 5.70 -0.90
N GLN A 210 -13.03 5.24 -1.95
CA GLN A 210 -11.55 5.16 -1.95
C GLN A 210 -10.91 6.54 -1.90
N ILE A 211 -11.40 7.50 -2.71
CA ILE A 211 -10.92 8.89 -2.68
C ILE A 211 -11.12 9.49 -1.28
N VAL A 212 -12.36 9.44 -0.77
CA VAL A 212 -12.69 10.03 0.54
C VAL A 212 -11.85 9.42 1.66
N VAL A 213 -11.75 8.09 1.73
CA VAL A 213 -11.00 7.41 2.80
C VAL A 213 -9.51 7.73 2.72
N LEU A 214 -8.90 7.61 1.54
CA LEU A 214 -7.47 7.78 1.40
C LEU A 214 -7.05 9.25 1.56
N THR A 215 -7.84 10.19 1.06
CA THR A 215 -7.59 11.62 1.28
C THR A 215 -7.79 12.03 2.73
N THR A 216 -8.84 11.54 3.40
CA THR A 216 -9.04 11.79 4.83
C THR A 216 -7.91 11.19 5.65
N SER A 217 -7.48 9.98 5.31
CA SER A 217 -6.37 9.28 5.95
C SER A 217 -5.05 10.07 5.85
N ALA A 218 -4.70 10.52 4.63
CA ALA A 218 -3.55 11.40 4.41
C ALA A 218 -3.66 12.70 5.22
N THR A 219 -4.84 13.34 5.19
CA THR A 219 -5.09 14.60 5.89
C THR A 219 -4.92 14.46 7.40
N VAL A 220 -5.54 13.44 8.01
CA VAL A 220 -5.43 13.18 9.45
C VAL A 220 -3.98 12.88 9.84
N GLY A 221 -3.28 12.05 9.06
CA GLY A 221 -1.87 11.75 9.31
C GLY A 221 -0.99 13.00 9.27
N THR A 222 -1.12 13.82 8.23
CA THR A 222 -0.39 15.09 8.09
C THR A 222 -0.70 16.06 9.22
N LEU A 223 -1.96 16.22 9.62
CA LEU A 223 -2.34 17.13 10.70
C LEU A 223 -1.80 16.67 12.06
N LEU A 224 -1.89 15.37 12.37
CA LEU A 224 -1.35 14.83 13.62
C LEU A 224 0.17 14.92 13.68
N TYR A 225 0.85 14.69 12.56
CA TYR A 225 2.29 14.84 12.45
C TYR A 225 2.77 16.25 12.82
N PHE A 226 2.08 17.29 12.33
CA PHE A 226 2.43 18.68 12.67
C PHE A 226 1.94 19.11 14.07
N ALA A 227 0.95 18.43 14.64
CA ALA A 227 0.36 18.82 15.93
C ALA A 227 1.02 18.14 17.14
N ILE A 228 1.73 17.02 16.97
CA ILE A 228 2.23 16.18 18.06
C ILE A 228 3.66 15.71 17.75
N ASP A 229 4.60 16.05 18.63
CA ASP A 229 6.03 15.71 18.43
C ASP A 229 6.33 14.20 18.55
N SER A 230 5.54 13.46 19.34
CA SER A 230 5.76 12.04 19.57
C SER A 230 5.21 11.16 18.45
N TRP A 231 6.11 10.59 17.64
CA TRP A 231 5.75 9.68 16.53
C TRP A 231 4.98 8.44 16.99
N ILE A 232 5.25 7.95 18.21
CA ILE A 232 4.56 6.80 18.80
C ILE A 232 3.09 7.17 19.11
N ILE A 233 2.86 8.34 19.71
CA ILE A 233 1.51 8.84 20.00
C ILE A 233 0.74 9.12 18.70
N VAL A 234 1.39 9.76 17.72
CA VAL A 234 0.82 10.01 16.39
C VAL A 234 0.39 8.70 15.74
N THR A 235 1.25 7.68 15.77
CA THR A 235 0.94 6.34 15.22
C THR A 235 -0.26 5.70 15.91
N LEU A 236 -0.30 5.72 17.25
CA LEU A 236 -1.42 5.15 18.01
C LEU A 236 -2.74 5.84 17.66
N LEU A 237 -2.77 7.18 17.64
CA LEU A 237 -3.95 7.95 17.28
C LEU A 237 -4.39 7.66 15.85
N ASN A 238 -3.44 7.62 14.90
CA ASN A 238 -3.71 7.26 13.51
C ASN A 238 -4.37 5.88 13.41
N MET A 239 -3.87 4.86 14.10
CA MET A 239 -4.48 3.52 14.05
C MET A 239 -5.93 3.53 14.56
N ILE A 240 -6.20 4.24 15.65
CA ILE A 240 -7.56 4.36 16.23
C ILE A 240 -8.48 5.14 15.28
N LEU A 241 -8.02 6.28 14.75
CA LEU A 241 -8.83 7.11 13.85
C LEU A 241 -9.12 6.40 12.53
N MET A 242 -8.17 5.64 11.97
CA MET A 242 -8.38 4.87 10.75
C MET A 242 -9.36 3.72 10.95
N LEU A 243 -9.33 3.06 12.12
CA LEU A 243 -10.36 2.09 12.50
C LEU A 243 -11.76 2.73 12.51
N ILE A 244 -11.89 3.91 13.12
CA ILE A 244 -13.16 4.64 13.21
C ILE A 244 -13.62 5.07 11.80
N LEU A 245 -12.73 5.68 11.01
CA LEU A 245 -13.01 6.13 9.65
C LEU A 245 -13.53 5.00 8.76
N LEU A 246 -12.81 3.87 8.72
CA LEU A 246 -13.18 2.72 7.89
C LEU A 246 -14.50 2.08 8.34
N LYS A 247 -14.78 2.11 9.65
CA LYS A 247 -16.06 1.64 10.21
C LYS A 247 -17.22 2.56 9.85
N ILE A 248 -17.03 3.88 9.92
CA ILE A 248 -18.06 4.88 9.53
C ILE A 248 -18.39 4.76 8.04
N VAL A 249 -17.38 4.69 7.18
CA VAL A 249 -17.56 4.60 5.72
C VAL A 249 -18.03 3.19 5.28
N GLY A 250 -17.82 2.19 6.14
CA GLY A 250 -18.21 0.80 5.91
C GLY A 250 -17.41 0.14 4.79
N VAL A 251 -16.09 0.32 4.79
CA VAL A 251 -15.17 -0.28 3.80
C VAL A 251 -13.93 -0.87 4.45
N ARG A 252 -13.30 -1.80 3.74
CA ARG A 252 -12.02 -2.41 4.11
C ARG A 252 -10.98 -1.99 3.08
N ILE A 253 -10.16 -1.01 3.43
CA ILE A 253 -9.08 -0.50 2.58
C ILE A 253 -7.82 -0.50 3.46
N PRO A 254 -7.01 -1.58 3.44
CA PRO A 254 -5.84 -1.67 4.30
C PRO A 254 -4.84 -0.54 4.09
N ALA A 255 -4.72 -0.04 2.87
CA ALA A 255 -3.87 1.10 2.52
C ALA A 255 -4.17 2.38 3.34
N ALA A 256 -5.36 2.51 3.91
CA ALA A 256 -5.71 3.62 4.80
C ALA A 256 -4.98 3.57 6.16
N TYR A 257 -4.37 2.44 6.54
CA TYR A 257 -3.47 2.36 7.70
C TYR A 257 -2.03 2.69 7.37
N ALA A 258 -1.61 2.56 6.11
CA ALA A 258 -0.29 2.98 5.64
C ALA A 258 -0.23 4.50 5.46
N PHE A 259 -1.25 5.08 4.81
CA PHE A 259 -1.26 6.49 4.43
C PHE A 259 -0.89 7.48 5.56
N PRO A 260 -1.45 7.38 6.78
CA PRO A 260 -1.21 8.39 7.80
C PRO A 260 0.18 8.26 8.45
N LEU A 261 0.96 7.22 8.09
CA LEU A 261 2.35 7.03 8.50
C LEU A 261 3.34 7.59 7.47
N LEU A 262 2.90 7.93 6.24
CA LEU A 262 3.78 8.55 5.25
C LEU A 262 4.49 9.82 5.75
N PRO A 263 3.85 10.72 6.53
CA PRO A 263 4.53 11.89 7.10
C PRO A 263 5.74 11.58 7.98
N LEU A 264 5.84 10.37 8.55
CA LEU A 264 6.98 9.97 9.38
C LEU A 264 8.23 9.65 8.56
N VAL A 265 8.08 9.44 7.24
CA VAL A 265 9.15 8.97 6.35
C VAL A 265 9.34 9.84 5.11
N PHE A 266 8.37 10.67 4.75
CA PHE A 266 8.46 11.55 3.59
C PHE A 266 9.23 12.84 3.91
N PRO A 267 9.90 13.45 2.92
CA PRO A 267 10.47 14.78 3.07
C PRO A 267 9.40 15.85 3.35
N ASP A 268 9.74 16.87 4.16
CA ASP A 268 8.82 17.92 4.63
C ASP A 268 8.01 18.61 3.52
N GLU A 269 8.63 18.85 2.36
CA GLU A 269 7.98 19.48 1.21
C GLU A 269 6.81 18.64 0.70
N MET A 270 6.98 17.32 0.66
CA MET A 270 5.95 16.38 0.25
C MET A 270 4.83 16.28 1.29
N ILE A 271 5.17 16.33 2.58
CA ILE A 271 4.20 16.16 3.68
C ILE A 271 3.05 17.17 3.58
N LYS A 272 3.36 18.44 3.29
CA LYS A 272 2.36 19.51 3.16
C LYS A 272 1.44 19.30 1.96
N MET A 273 1.98 18.72 0.89
CA MET A 273 1.23 18.45 -0.34
C MET A 273 0.48 17.11 -0.32
N LEU A 274 0.78 16.21 0.63
CA LEU A 274 0.15 14.87 0.71
C LEU A 274 -1.38 14.91 0.66
N PRO A 275 -2.11 15.75 1.41
CA PRO A 275 -3.57 15.78 1.35
C PRO A 275 -4.10 16.13 -0.04
N VAL A 276 -3.57 17.18 -0.66
CA VAL A 276 -3.99 17.65 -1.99
C VAL A 276 -3.55 16.64 -3.06
N GLY A 277 -2.29 16.20 -3.02
CA GLY A 277 -1.75 15.20 -3.93
C GLY A 277 -2.54 13.90 -3.87
N SER A 278 -2.95 13.46 -2.67
CA SER A 278 -3.77 12.25 -2.52
C SER A 278 -5.14 12.38 -3.20
N PHE A 279 -5.76 13.55 -3.09
CA PHE A 279 -7.06 13.83 -3.71
C PHE A 279 -6.93 13.86 -5.24
N VAL A 280 -5.97 14.63 -5.76
CA VAL A 280 -5.76 14.78 -7.20
C VAL A 280 -5.37 13.45 -7.85
N ALA A 281 -4.39 12.74 -7.27
CA ALA A 281 -3.98 11.42 -7.75
C ALA A 281 -5.11 10.40 -7.64
N GLY A 282 -5.88 10.43 -6.55
CA GLY A 282 -7.03 9.56 -6.34
C GLY A 282 -8.12 9.79 -7.39
N VAL A 283 -8.52 11.04 -7.63
CA VAL A 283 -9.51 11.40 -8.66
C VAL A 283 -9.05 10.92 -10.04
N PHE A 284 -7.80 11.19 -10.40
CA PHE A 284 -7.26 10.79 -11.70
C PHE A 284 -7.19 9.27 -11.85
N LEU A 285 -6.47 8.58 -10.95
CA LEU A 285 -6.17 7.16 -11.10
C LEU A 285 -7.41 6.29 -10.89
N PHE A 286 -8.21 6.54 -9.85
CA PHE A 286 -9.43 5.76 -9.62
C PHE A 286 -10.50 6.07 -10.68
N GLY A 287 -10.58 7.32 -11.15
CA GLY A 287 -11.41 7.70 -12.29
C GLY A 287 -11.01 6.96 -13.57
N ALA A 288 -9.72 6.88 -13.86
CA ALA A 288 -9.20 6.17 -15.02
C ALA A 288 -9.47 4.65 -14.94
N VAL A 289 -9.31 4.03 -13.76
CA VAL A 289 -9.67 2.63 -13.54
C VAL A 289 -11.17 2.40 -13.77
N LEU A 290 -12.04 3.31 -13.30
CA LEU A 290 -13.48 3.23 -13.52
C LEU A 290 -13.83 3.31 -15.00
N LEU A 291 -13.25 4.26 -15.74
CA LEU A 291 -13.47 4.41 -17.18
C LEU A 291 -13.02 3.15 -17.93
N TYR A 292 -11.84 2.62 -17.61
CA TYR A 292 -11.35 1.38 -18.21
C TYR A 292 -12.28 0.19 -17.91
N LYS A 293 -12.77 0.06 -16.68
CA LYS A 293 -13.71 -1.02 -16.30
C LYS A 293 -15.07 -0.88 -16.97
N LYS A 294 -15.60 0.34 -17.11
CA LYS A 294 -16.84 0.61 -17.88
C LYS A 294 -16.68 0.21 -19.34
N TRP A 295 -15.55 0.58 -19.96
CA TRP A 295 -15.25 0.22 -21.34
C TRP A 295 -15.13 -1.29 -21.53
N GLU A 296 -14.42 -1.98 -20.65
CA GLU A 296 -14.26 -3.44 -20.70
C GLU A 296 -15.59 -4.19 -20.53
N MET A 297 -16.46 -3.74 -19.62
CA MET A 297 -17.78 -4.32 -19.42
C MET A 297 -18.69 -4.12 -20.63
N LYS A 298 -18.64 -2.93 -21.26
CA LYS A 298 -19.38 -2.63 -22.49
C LYS A 298 -18.94 -3.54 -23.64
N GLN A 299 -17.64 -3.80 -23.78
CA GLN A 299 -17.13 -4.74 -24.79
C GLN A 299 -17.59 -6.18 -24.56
N LYS A 300 -17.82 -6.57 -23.30
CA LYS A 300 -18.33 -7.90 -22.93
C LYS A 300 -19.86 -8.02 -22.94
N GLY A 301 -20.58 -6.94 -23.28
CA GLY A 301 -22.05 -6.93 -23.31
C GLY A 301 -22.72 -7.01 -21.92
N MET A 302 -22.00 -6.67 -20.85
CA MET A 302 -22.52 -6.73 -19.46
C MET A 302 -22.99 -5.35 -18.98
N GLN A 303 -24.16 -5.26 -18.33
CA GLN A 303 -24.65 -4.02 -17.68
C GLN A 303 -24.03 -3.86 -16.28
N MET A 304 -23.85 -2.59 -15.85
CA MET A 304 -23.27 -2.20 -14.55
C MET A 304 -24.26 -2.24 -13.40
#